data_AF-A0AAU7YIJ2-F1
#
_entry.id   AF-A0AAU7YIJ2-F1
#
_cell.length_a   1.000
_cell.length_b   1.000
_cell.length_c   1.000
_cell.angle_alpha   90.00
_cell.angle_beta   90.00
_cell.angle_gamma   90.00
#
_symmetry.space_group_name_H-M   'P 1'
#
loop_
_entity.id
_entity.type
_entity.pdbx_description
1 polymer ?
#
loop_
_entity_poly.entity_id
_entity_poly.type
_entity_poly.pdbx_seq_one_letter_code
_entity_poly.pdbx_strand_id
1 'polypeptide(L)'
;MNDLKKHIVLQVKKLLLLELEEKWGEKYPLVIKSWQNNWENLSGYFKYSGPVRKLIYTTNPIEGLHRQIRKFTKTKGSFASTNALGILCYKEGRAKMDYPNWALTMSQFDVFFPGRLKIELN
;
A
#
# COMPACT_ATOMS: atom_id res chain seq x y z
N MET A 1 3.17 8.87 -29.90
CA MET A 1 3.01 7.44 -29.53
C MET A 1 2.75 7.22 -28.03
N ASN A 2 3.45 7.92 -27.12
CA ASN A 2 3.28 7.72 -25.67
C ASN A 2 1.93 8.21 -25.09
N ASP A 3 1.35 9.30 -25.62
CA ASP A 3 0.09 9.83 -25.08
C ASP A 3 -1.14 9.00 -25.45
N LEU A 4 -1.17 8.41 -26.65
CA LEU A 4 -2.21 7.46 -27.05
C LEU A 4 -2.20 6.21 -26.16
N LYS A 5 -1.01 5.67 -25.85
CA LYS A 5 -0.88 4.54 -24.91
C LYS A 5 -1.35 4.89 -23.51
N LYS A 6 -1.01 6.07 -22.99
CA LYS A 6 -1.51 6.56 -21.69
C LYS A 6 -3.02 6.70 -21.67
N HIS A 7 -3.60 7.26 -22.73
CA HIS A 7 -5.05 7.45 -22.85
C HIS A 7 -5.78 6.10 -22.86
N ILE A 8 -5.33 5.14 -23.68
CA ILE A 8 -5.90 3.78 -23.72
C ILE A 8 -5.83 3.11 -22.36
N VAL A 9 -4.70 3.21 -21.66
CA VAL A 9 -4.53 2.65 -20.31
C VAL A 9 -5.50 3.30 -19.31
N LEU A 10 -5.74 4.60 -19.40
CA LEU A 10 -6.72 5.29 -18.55
C LEU A 10 -8.15 4.81 -18.82
N GLN A 11 -8.51 4.61 -20.09
CA GLN A 11 -9.82 4.09 -20.48
C GLN A 11 -10.04 2.67 -19.95
N VAL A 12 -9.07 1.78 -20.12
CA VAL A 12 -9.13 0.40 -19.60
C VAL A 12 -9.30 0.40 -18.08
N LYS A 13 -8.56 1.26 -17.36
CA LYS A 13 -8.70 1.39 -15.90
C LYS A 13 -10.11 1.80 -15.49
N LYS A 14 -10.75 2.73 -16.20
CA LYS A 14 -12.13 3.16 -15.93
C LYS A 14 -13.15 2.05 -16.20
N LEU A 15 -12.96 1.28 -17.27
CA LEU A 15 -13.82 0.12 -17.56
C LEU A 15 -13.78 -0.91 -16.44
N LEU A 16 -12.59 -1.19 -15.89
CA LEU A 16 -12.45 -2.10 -14.75
C LEU A 16 -13.20 -1.61 -13.49
N LEU A 17 -13.30 -0.30 -13.27
CA LEU A 17 -14.08 0.26 -12.16
C LEU A 17 -15.58 0.08 -12.36
N LEU A 18 -16.07 0.19 -13.61
CA LEU A 18 -17.48 -0.06 -13.95
C LEU A 18 -17.84 -1.54 -13.78
N GLU A 19 -16.96 -2.46 -14.19
CA GLU A 19 -17.18 -3.90 -13.97
C GLU A 19 -17.20 -4.25 -12.47
N LEU A 20 -16.37 -3.57 -11.66
CA LEU A 20 -16.40 -3.71 -10.20
C LEU A 20 -17.72 -3.24 -9.60
N GLU A 21 -18.24 -2.11 -10.10
CA GLU A 21 -19.53 -1.55 -9.69
C GLU A 21 -20.71 -2.45 -10.08
N GLU A 22 -20.69 -3.02 -11.29
CA GLU A 22 -21.71 -3.97 -11.73
C GLU A 22 -21.76 -5.22 -10.83
N LYS A 23 -20.59 -5.75 -10.43
CA LYS A 23 -20.51 -6.96 -9.61
C LYS A 23 -20.81 -6.72 -8.13
N TRP A 24 -20.39 -5.58 -7.57
CA TRP A 24 -20.39 -5.36 -6.12
C TRP A 24 -21.13 -4.09 -5.66
N GLY A 25 -21.59 -3.25 -6.58
CA GLY A 25 -22.22 -1.97 -6.26
C GLY A 25 -23.52 -2.11 -5.49
N GLU A 26 -24.32 -3.15 -5.76
CA GLU A 26 -25.54 -3.42 -5.01
C GLU A 26 -25.25 -3.78 -3.55
N LYS A 27 -24.22 -4.61 -3.32
CA LYS A 27 -23.88 -5.12 -1.98
C LYS A 27 -23.07 -4.13 -1.15
N TYR A 28 -22.19 -3.36 -1.79
CA TYR A 28 -21.23 -2.46 -1.14
C TYR A 28 -21.19 -1.06 -1.79
N PRO A 29 -22.31 -0.33 -1.84
CA PRO A 29 -22.41 0.96 -2.55
C PRO A 29 -21.45 2.02 -1.96
N LEU A 30 -21.25 2.02 -0.64
CA LEU A 30 -20.33 2.94 0.02
C LEU A 30 -18.86 2.68 -0.35
N VAL A 31 -18.50 1.42 -0.56
CA VAL A 31 -17.13 1.05 -0.97
C VAL A 31 -16.89 1.53 -2.40
N ILE A 32 -17.82 1.26 -3.32
CA ILE A 32 -17.70 1.73 -4.71
C ILE A 32 -17.61 3.25 -4.77
N LYS A 33 -18.47 3.96 -4.04
CA LYS A 33 -18.43 5.44 -3.98
C LYS A 33 -17.08 5.95 -3.45
N SER A 34 -16.52 5.31 -2.43
CA SER A 34 -15.19 5.66 -1.92
C SER A 34 -14.09 5.44 -2.96
N TRP A 35 -14.17 4.35 -3.73
CA TRP A 35 -13.22 4.06 -4.81
C TRP A 35 -13.32 5.07 -5.96
N GLN A 36 -14.54 5.44 -6.37
CA GLN A 36 -14.78 6.48 -7.37
C GLN A 36 -14.22 7.84 -6.91
N ASN A 37 -14.50 8.25 -5.67
CA ASN A 37 -14.03 9.52 -5.12
C ASN A 37 -12.49 9.57 -5.02
N ASN A 38 -11.84 8.46 -4.67
CA ASN A 38 -10.39 8.37 -4.50
C ASN A 38 -9.66 7.86 -5.75
N TRP A 39 -10.36 7.75 -6.89
CA TRP A 39 -9.86 7.06 -8.07
C TRP A 39 -8.57 7.66 -8.62
N GLU A 40 -8.41 8.98 -8.57
CA GLU A 40 -7.19 9.65 -9.01
C GLU A 40 -5.96 9.13 -8.25
N ASN A 41 -6.07 9.02 -6.92
CA ASN A 41 -5.01 8.50 -6.06
C ASN A 41 -4.77 7.00 -6.29
N LEU A 42 -5.85 6.21 -6.36
CA LEU A 42 -5.77 4.76 -6.53
C LEU A 42 -5.23 4.37 -7.91
N SER A 43 -5.60 5.09 -8.97
CA SER A 43 -5.16 4.80 -10.34
C SER A 43 -3.64 4.95 -10.54
N GLY A 44 -3.00 5.71 -9.66
CA GLY A 44 -1.55 5.89 -9.58
C GLY A 44 -0.82 4.60 -9.21
N TYR A 45 -1.45 3.66 -8.50
CA TYR A 45 -0.85 2.37 -8.17
C TYR A 45 -0.49 1.54 -9.42
N PHE A 46 -1.30 1.61 -10.47
CA PHE A 46 -1.09 0.83 -11.70
C PHE A 46 0.11 1.30 -12.55
N LYS A 47 0.76 2.41 -12.19
CA LYS A 47 1.98 2.87 -12.88
C LYS A 47 3.21 2.02 -12.53
N TYR A 48 3.16 1.30 -11.41
CA TYR A 48 4.29 0.52 -10.89
C TYR A 48 4.34 -0.88 -11.52
N SER A 49 5.55 -1.45 -11.60
CA SER A 49 5.78 -2.81 -12.08
C SER A 49 5.16 -3.86 -11.16
N GLY A 50 4.98 -5.09 -11.64
CA GLY A 50 4.42 -6.19 -10.85
C GLY A 50 5.10 -6.40 -9.48
N PRO A 51 6.44 -6.47 -9.40
CA PRO A 51 7.16 -6.61 -8.13
C PRO A 51 6.91 -5.46 -7.14
N VAL A 52 6.89 -4.21 -7.61
CA VAL A 52 6.63 -3.04 -6.75
C VAL A 52 5.16 -2.99 -6.31
N ARG A 53 4.24 -3.34 -7.21
CA ARG A 53 2.82 -3.48 -6.87
C ARG A 53 2.59 -4.51 -5.77
N LYS A 54 3.24 -5.67 -5.89
CA LYS A 54 3.22 -6.72 -4.86
C LYS A 54 3.68 -6.22 -3.50
N LEU A 55 4.75 -5.45 -3.45
CA LEU A 55 5.19 -4.81 -2.21
C LEU A 55 4.11 -3.90 -1.61
N ILE A 56 3.46 -3.06 -2.42
CA ILE A 56 2.45 -2.09 -1.96
C ILE A 56 1.20 -2.77 -1.38
N TYR A 57 0.65 -3.79 -2.05
CA TYR A 57 -0.55 -4.46 -1.55
C TYR A 57 -0.28 -5.51 -0.48
N THR A 58 0.99 -5.83 -0.20
CA THR A 58 1.32 -6.78 0.86
C THR A 58 1.05 -6.13 2.21
N THR A 59 -0.06 -6.52 2.84
CA THR A 59 -0.48 -6.01 4.16
C THR A 59 0.19 -6.72 5.33
N ASN A 60 0.86 -7.86 5.11
CA ASN A 60 1.48 -8.69 6.14
C ASN A 60 2.32 -7.90 7.18
N PRO A 61 3.18 -6.94 6.80
CA PRO A 61 3.97 -6.18 7.77
C PRO A 61 3.10 -5.26 8.63
N ILE A 62 2.12 -4.60 8.01
CA ILE A 62 1.21 -3.66 8.67
C ILE A 62 0.26 -4.41 9.61
N GLU A 63 -0.29 -5.54 9.17
CA GLU A 63 -1.11 -6.41 10.00
C GLU A 63 -0.33 -7.01 11.17
N GLY A 64 0.92 -7.42 10.91
CA GLY A 64 1.85 -7.88 11.95
C GLY A 64 2.12 -6.81 13.00
N LEU A 65 2.38 -5.58 12.58
CA LEU A 65 2.53 -4.43 13.47
C LEU A 65 1.25 -4.16 14.27
N HIS A 66 0.10 -4.08 13.61
CA HIS A 66 -1.19 -3.85 14.28
C HIS A 66 -1.52 -4.96 15.27
N ARG A 67 -1.21 -6.22 14.95
CA ARG A 67 -1.38 -7.36 15.87
C ARG A 67 -0.51 -7.19 17.11
N GLN A 68 0.76 -6.79 16.95
CA GLN A 68 1.63 -6.53 18.10
C GLN A 68 1.09 -5.38 18.94
N ILE A 69 0.71 -4.27 18.31
CA ILE A 69 0.11 -3.11 18.98
C ILE A 69 -1.07 -3.53 19.85
N ARG A 70 -2.05 -4.20 19.26
CA ARG A 70 -3.20 -4.73 20.01
C ARG A 70 -2.79 -5.67 21.14
N LYS A 71 -1.77 -6.53 20.92
CA LYS A 71 -1.31 -7.49 21.94
C LYS A 71 -0.75 -6.80 23.18
N PHE A 72 0.04 -5.74 23.06
CA PHE A 72 0.63 -5.08 24.23
C PHE A 72 -0.31 -4.05 24.86
N THR A 73 -1.20 -3.41 24.08
CA THR A 73 -2.17 -2.46 24.64
C THR A 73 -3.36 -3.14 25.32
N LYS A 74 -3.75 -4.37 24.94
CA LYS A 74 -4.95 -5.04 25.51
C LYS A 74 -4.98 -5.15 27.03
N THR A 75 -3.81 -5.19 27.68
CA THR A 75 -3.70 -5.34 29.15
C THR A 75 -3.60 -4.00 29.88
N LYS A 76 -3.49 -2.88 29.15
CA LYS A 76 -3.37 -1.53 29.69
C LYS A 76 -4.72 -0.82 29.49
N GLY A 77 -5.48 -0.66 30.58
CA GLY A 77 -6.79 0.01 30.53
C GLY A 77 -6.71 1.51 30.22
N SER A 78 -5.64 2.18 30.65
CA SER A 78 -5.34 3.57 30.32
C SER A 78 -3.84 3.84 30.33
N PHE A 79 -3.42 4.91 29.68
CA PHE A 79 -2.04 5.40 29.67
C PHE A 79 -1.98 6.74 30.37
N ALA A 80 -0.92 6.98 31.16
CA ALA A 80 -0.73 8.23 31.89
C ALA A 80 -0.49 9.45 30.98
N SER A 81 -0.01 9.22 29.75
CA SER A 81 0.16 10.24 28.71
C SER A 81 0.27 9.61 27.32
N THR A 82 0.10 10.42 26.28
CA THR A 82 0.35 10.00 24.87
C THR A 82 1.81 9.60 24.65
N ASN A 83 2.76 10.27 25.31
CA ASN A 83 4.19 9.93 25.24
C ASN A 83 4.47 8.52 25.78
N ALA A 84 3.80 8.11 26.86
CA ALA A 84 3.96 6.76 27.41
C ALA A 84 3.54 5.67 26.40
N LEU A 85 2.44 5.90 25.67
CA LEU A 85 2.01 5.04 24.58
C LEU A 85 3.02 5.04 23.42
N GLY A 86 3.52 6.21 23.02
CA GLY A 86 4.51 6.35 21.95
C GLY A 86 5.81 5.58 22.24
N ILE A 87 6.34 5.70 23.46
CA ILE A 87 7.54 4.97 23.90
C ILE A 87 7.30 3.46 23.87
N LEU A 88 6.13 3.01 24.32
CA LEU A 88 5.77 1.58 24.30
C LEU A 88 5.68 1.05 22.87
N CYS A 89 4.99 1.75 21.99
CA CYS A 89 4.89 1.39 20.56
C CYS A 89 6.27 1.36 19.89
N TYR A 90 7.16 2.29 20.23
CA TYR A 90 8.52 2.31 19.70
C TYR A 90 9.36 1.12 20.17
N LYS A 91 9.27 0.75 21.45
CA LYS A 91 10.03 -0.37 22.02
C LYS A 91 9.55 -1.73 21.50
N GLU A 92 8.23 -1.92 21.45
CA GLU A 92 7.59 -3.22 21.21
C GLU A 92 7.11 -3.41 19.77
N GLY A 93 6.83 -2.33 19.04
CA GLY A 93 6.29 -2.39 17.68
C GLY A 93 7.37 -2.72 16.66
N ARG A 94 7.47 -4.00 16.27
CA ARG A 94 8.39 -4.44 15.23
C ARG A 94 7.66 -5.20 14.13
N ALA A 95 7.60 -4.61 12.94
CA ALA A 95 7.23 -5.34 11.74
C ALA A 95 8.47 -6.03 11.16
N LYS A 96 8.49 -7.36 11.12
CA LYS A 96 9.42 -8.09 10.26
C LYS A 96 8.72 -8.38 8.95
N MET A 97 9.42 -8.10 7.85
CA MET A 97 8.97 -8.44 6.52
C MET A 97 10.06 -9.26 5.87
N ASP A 98 9.76 -10.53 5.60
CA ASP A 98 10.53 -11.33 4.67
C ASP A 98 9.88 -11.17 3.29
N TYR A 99 10.57 -10.51 2.37
CA TYR A 99 10.05 -10.21 1.04
C TYR A 99 10.89 -10.92 -0.03
N PRO A 100 10.29 -11.85 -0.78
CA PRO A 100 11.02 -12.58 -1.81
C PRO A 100 11.42 -11.65 -2.95
N ASN A 101 12.59 -11.91 -3.56
CA ASN A 101 13.09 -11.16 -4.72
C ASN A 101 13.20 -9.64 -4.46
N TRP A 102 13.67 -9.26 -3.27
CA TRP A 102 13.88 -7.86 -2.90
C TRP A 102 14.79 -7.12 -3.87
N ALA A 103 15.90 -7.74 -4.29
CA ALA A 103 16.85 -7.14 -5.24
C ALA A 103 16.18 -6.74 -6.58
N LEU A 104 15.30 -7.59 -7.12
CA LEU A 104 14.56 -7.30 -8.35
C LEU A 104 13.58 -6.13 -8.13
N THR A 105 12.85 -6.14 -7.02
CA THR A 105 11.91 -5.07 -6.69
C THR A 105 12.62 -3.73 -6.54
N MET A 106 13.79 -3.72 -5.91
CA MET A 106 14.63 -2.53 -5.76
C MET A 106 15.14 -2.01 -7.10
N SER A 107 15.64 -2.88 -7.98
CA SER A 107 16.05 -2.49 -9.34
C SER A 107 14.90 -1.84 -10.12
N GLN A 108 13.71 -2.43 -10.07
CA GLN A 108 12.52 -1.87 -10.72
C GLN A 108 12.10 -0.52 -10.11
N PHE A 109 12.30 -0.33 -8.82
CA PHE A 109 12.03 0.92 -8.14
C PHE A 109 13.05 2.02 -8.54
N ASP A 110 14.32 1.66 -8.69
CA ASP A 110 15.38 2.58 -9.14
C ASP A 110 15.13 3.09 -10.55
N VAL A 111 14.74 2.19 -11.47
CA VAL A 111 14.35 2.56 -12.84
C VAL A 111 13.18 3.55 -12.84
N PHE A 112 12.23 3.38 -11.91
CA PHE A 112 11.07 4.26 -11.81
C PHE A 112 11.41 5.61 -11.14
N PHE A 113 12.35 5.63 -10.19
CA PHE A 113 12.77 6.80 -9.44
C PHE A 113 14.29 7.04 -9.56
N PRO A 114 14.77 7.43 -10.75
CA PRO A 114 16.19 7.54 -11.02
C PRO A 114 16.86 8.56 -10.08
N GLY A 115 18.03 8.19 -9.53
CA GLY A 115 18.84 9.05 -8.67
C GLY A 115 18.28 9.30 -7.26
N ARG A 116 17.19 8.61 -6.87
CA ARG A 116 16.63 8.70 -5.50
C ARG A 116 17.26 7.69 -4.55
N LEU A 117 17.65 6.53 -5.06
CA LEU A 117 18.27 5.51 -4.24
C LEU A 117 19.79 5.76 -4.21
N LYS A 118 20.32 6.08 -3.04
CA LYS A 118 21.77 6.06 -2.78
C LYS A 118 22.16 4.64 -2.44
N ILE A 119 22.16 3.77 -3.43
CA ILE A 119 22.58 2.38 -3.24
C ILE A 119 24.11 2.37 -3.31
N GLU A 120 24.78 2.38 -2.15
CA GLU A 120 26.16 1.91 -2.08
C GLU A 120 26.08 0.40 -2.32
N LEU A 121 26.37 -0.02 -3.55
CA LEU A 121 26.57 -1.42 -3.88
C LEU A 121 27.88 -1.84 -3.20
N ASN A 122 27.77 -2.37 -1.99
CA ASN A 122 28.85 -3.11 -1.31
C ASN A 122 29.08 -4.46 -1.98
#